data_AF-A0AAN4L991-F1
#
_entry.id   AF-A0AAN4L991-F1
#
_cell.length_a   1.000
_cell.length_b   1.000
_cell.length_c   1.000
_cell.angle_alpha   90.00
_cell.angle_beta   90.00
_cell.angle_gamma   90.00
#
_symmetry.space_group_name_H-M   'P 1'
#
loop_
_entity.id
_entity.type
_entity.pdbx_description
1 polymer ?
#
loop_
_entity_poly.entity_id
_entity_poly.type
_entity_poly.pdbx_seq_one_letter_code
_entity_poly.pdbx_strand_id
1 'polypeptide(L)'
;MYLKELNLDLPYIVDDENIESIMKKQKCEYNEATKLDYALNWKWKRRSFSLETRCITAMYERLLGKYKTKDCWKVLIDCVENITDERIVNDSGVCSVPIQFSLNDFSGKNELEKKKATLRLLMEGIEKLALRNNWDIDPFREIALQIEELDYVNEWTWKKDVKSPNKEYNARVICHHNVDSMDIFLSILQRDGTQVHLEKVISEQPDEFAYAEHLGELTWVSDFEVALINKTGTEKYSATLNN
;
A
#
# COMPACT_ATOMS: atom_id res chain seq x y z
N MET A 1 -13.10 -10.69 15.71
CA MET A 1 -12.90 -10.10 14.38
C MET A 1 -11.46 -10.36 13.95
N TYR A 2 -11.10 -10.29 12.66
CA TYR A 2 -9.69 -10.32 12.24
C TYR A 2 -9.30 -8.93 11.77
N LEU A 3 -8.12 -8.49 12.16
CA LEU A 3 -7.48 -7.31 11.59
C LEU A 3 -7.12 -7.64 10.14
N LYS A 4 -7.51 -6.76 9.21
CA LYS A 4 -7.36 -6.95 7.77
C LYS A 4 -6.60 -5.81 7.11
N GLU A 5 -6.70 -4.61 7.67
CA GLU A 5 -6.21 -3.40 7.03
C GLU A 5 -5.53 -2.49 8.06
N LEU A 6 -4.37 -1.97 7.68
CA LEU A 6 -3.56 -1.02 8.41
C LEU A 6 -3.32 0.14 7.45
N ASN A 7 -3.73 1.36 7.80
CA ASN A 7 -3.55 2.49 6.91
C ASN A 7 -3.15 3.75 7.66
N LEU A 8 -2.36 4.60 7.01
CA LEU A 8 -2.12 5.98 7.43
C LEU A 8 -3.07 6.87 6.64
N ASP A 9 -3.67 7.83 7.32
CA ASP A 9 -4.58 8.78 6.70
C ASP A 9 -4.14 10.22 6.97
N LEU A 10 -4.48 11.10 6.04
CA LEU A 10 -4.32 12.53 6.21
C LEU A 10 -5.72 13.15 6.35
N PRO A 11 -6.29 13.20 7.57
CA PRO A 11 -7.64 13.71 7.78
C PRO A 11 -7.76 15.16 7.32
N TYR A 12 -8.93 15.53 6.80
CA TYR A 12 -9.16 16.89 6.30
C TYR A 12 -9.18 17.91 7.45
N ILE A 13 -8.30 18.90 7.36
CA ILE A 13 -8.26 20.03 8.29
C ILE A 13 -8.99 21.19 7.64
N VAL A 14 -10.06 21.64 8.30
CA VAL A 14 -10.88 22.77 7.87
C VAL A 14 -10.07 24.06 8.00
N ASP A 15 -10.03 24.84 6.93
CA ASP A 15 -9.51 26.21 6.91
C ASP A 15 -10.70 27.17 6.73
N ASP A 16 -11.19 27.71 7.85
CA ASP A 16 -12.36 28.58 7.87
C ASP A 16 -12.18 29.86 7.03
N GLU A 17 -10.97 30.43 7.02
CA GLU A 17 -10.67 31.63 6.23
C GLU A 17 -10.79 31.33 4.73
N ASN A 18 -10.26 30.18 4.30
CA ASN A 18 -10.36 29.77 2.91
C ASN A 18 -11.79 29.38 2.52
N ILE A 19 -12.53 28.71 3.41
CA ILE A 19 -13.94 28.38 3.20
C ILE A 19 -14.77 29.65 3.03
N GLU A 20 -14.59 30.67 3.88
CA GLU A 20 -15.27 31.96 3.72
C GLU A 20 -14.95 32.64 2.38
N SER A 21 -13.69 32.57 1.94
CA SER A 21 -13.25 33.06 0.64
C SER A 21 -13.97 32.34 -0.51
N ILE A 22 -14.12 31.02 -0.43
CA ILE A 22 -14.86 30.22 -1.42
C ILE A 22 -16.35 30.59 -1.41
N MET A 23 -17.00 30.68 -0.24
CA MET A 23 -18.40 31.08 -0.11
C MET A 23 -18.67 32.43 -0.80
N LYS A 24 -17.82 33.44 -0.55
CA LYS A 24 -17.94 34.77 -1.14
C LYS A 24 -17.77 34.74 -2.67
N LYS A 25 -16.79 33.99 -3.17
CA LYS A 25 -16.48 33.90 -4.62
C LYS A 25 -17.52 33.11 -5.40
N GLN A 26 -17.97 31.98 -4.86
CA GLN A 26 -18.85 31.03 -5.53
C GLN A 26 -20.34 31.22 -5.18
N LYS A 27 -20.65 32.10 -4.21
CA LYS A 27 -22.00 32.35 -3.70
C LYS A 27 -22.70 31.06 -3.27
N CYS A 28 -22.00 30.25 -2.47
CA CYS A 28 -22.46 28.96 -1.98
C CYS A 28 -22.47 28.89 -0.46
N GLU A 29 -23.17 27.89 0.08
CA GLU A 29 -23.28 27.66 1.52
C GLU A 29 -21.99 27.03 2.08
N TYR A 30 -21.79 27.14 3.40
CA TYR A 30 -20.59 26.64 4.09
C TYR A 30 -20.28 25.17 3.77
N ASN A 31 -21.29 24.30 3.77
CA ASN A 31 -21.12 22.87 3.47
C ASN A 31 -20.68 22.63 2.02
N GLU A 32 -21.14 23.45 1.08
CA GLU A 32 -20.74 23.36 -0.32
C GLU A 32 -19.31 23.88 -0.49
N ALA A 33 -18.99 25.02 0.13
CA ALA A 33 -17.65 25.58 0.15
C ALA A 33 -16.62 24.62 0.78
N THR A 34 -16.98 23.92 1.86
CA THR A 34 -16.13 22.91 2.51
C THR A 34 -15.83 21.73 1.57
N LYS A 35 -16.84 21.24 0.84
CA LYS A 35 -16.65 20.16 -0.16
C LYS A 35 -15.77 20.62 -1.31
N LEU A 36 -15.95 21.86 -1.77
CA LEU A 36 -15.11 22.45 -2.81
C LEU A 36 -13.66 22.61 -2.33
N ASP A 37 -13.44 23.09 -1.11
CA ASP A 37 -12.11 23.21 -0.53
C ASP A 37 -11.40 21.86 -0.47
N TYR A 38 -12.06 20.84 0.10
CA TYR A 38 -11.52 19.49 0.13
C TYR A 38 -11.14 19.00 -1.27
N ALA A 39 -12.02 19.16 -2.26
CA ALA A 39 -11.78 18.70 -3.61
C ALA A 39 -10.59 19.40 -4.28
N LEU A 40 -10.41 20.70 -4.02
CA LEU A 40 -9.36 21.53 -4.63
C LEU A 40 -8.02 21.42 -3.92
N ASN A 41 -8.02 21.37 -2.58
CA ASN A 41 -6.83 21.62 -1.77
C ASN A 41 -6.35 20.41 -0.94
N TRP A 42 -7.22 19.41 -0.70
CA TRP A 42 -6.90 18.30 0.21
C TRP A 42 -6.93 16.92 -0.44
N LYS A 43 -7.92 16.66 -1.31
CA LYS A 43 -8.18 15.34 -1.89
C LYS A 43 -6.94 14.70 -2.51
N TRP A 44 -6.18 15.48 -3.29
CA TRP A 44 -4.98 14.99 -3.95
C TRP A 44 -3.80 14.82 -3.01
N LYS A 45 -3.66 15.68 -1.99
CA LYS A 45 -2.64 15.52 -0.94
C LYS A 45 -2.86 14.23 -0.16
N ARG A 46 -4.10 14.02 0.30
CA ARG A 46 -4.51 12.80 1.01
C ARG A 46 -4.32 11.55 0.15
N ARG A 47 -4.70 11.60 -1.13
CA ARG A 47 -4.49 10.47 -2.05
C ARG A 47 -3.01 10.18 -2.27
N SER A 48 -2.19 11.21 -2.51
CA SER A 48 -0.74 11.05 -2.68
C SER A 48 -0.12 10.38 -1.45
N PHE A 49 -0.40 10.92 -0.26
CA PHE A 49 0.09 10.37 1.00
C PHE A 49 -0.34 8.92 1.21
N SER A 50 -1.61 8.59 0.91
CA SER A 50 -2.12 7.23 0.99
C SER A 50 -1.38 6.27 0.05
N LEU A 51 -1.07 6.70 -1.18
CA LEU A 51 -0.32 5.88 -2.14
C LEU A 51 1.12 5.67 -1.68
N GLU A 52 1.80 6.73 -1.25
CA GLU A 52 3.21 6.71 -0.82
C GLU A 52 3.43 5.81 0.41
N THR A 53 2.46 5.76 1.32
CA THR A 53 2.52 4.93 2.54
C THR A 53 2.10 3.48 2.30
N ARG A 54 1.33 3.21 1.24
CA ARG A 54 0.72 1.88 1.01
C ARG A 54 1.75 0.77 0.85
N CYS A 55 2.92 1.06 0.28
CA CYS A 55 3.97 0.06 0.09
C CYS A 55 4.42 -0.59 1.40
N ILE A 56 4.46 0.16 2.53
CA ILE A 56 4.84 -0.41 3.83
C ILE A 56 3.63 -1.01 4.53
N THR A 57 2.46 -0.37 4.48
CA THR A 57 1.29 -0.91 5.17
C THR A 57 0.83 -2.24 4.55
N ALA A 58 0.85 -2.36 3.23
CA ALA A 58 0.57 -3.61 2.52
C ALA A 58 1.61 -4.71 2.82
N MET A 59 2.90 -4.35 2.88
CA MET A 59 3.97 -5.27 3.29
C MET A 59 3.71 -5.81 4.70
N TYR A 60 3.38 -4.91 5.63
CA TYR A 60 3.10 -5.23 7.01
C TYR A 60 1.90 -6.19 7.13
N GLU A 61 0.79 -5.90 6.46
CA GLU A 61 -0.39 -6.76 6.45
C GLU A 61 -0.07 -8.17 5.94
N ARG A 62 0.72 -8.27 4.86
CA ARG A 62 1.11 -9.56 4.26
C ARG A 62 1.97 -10.39 5.22
N LEU A 63 2.92 -9.75 5.91
CA LEU A 63 3.83 -10.43 6.85
C LEU A 63 3.12 -10.80 8.16
N LEU A 64 2.27 -9.92 8.70
CA LEU A 64 1.49 -10.17 9.92
C LEU A 64 0.51 -11.33 9.76
N GLY A 65 -0.10 -11.46 8.58
CA GLY A 65 -1.10 -12.48 8.32
C GLY A 65 -2.36 -12.29 9.18
N LYS A 66 -2.82 -13.36 9.84
CA LYS A 66 -4.10 -13.34 10.58
C LYS A 66 -3.89 -12.93 12.04
N TYR A 67 -4.32 -11.73 12.41
CA TYR A 67 -4.37 -11.29 13.79
C TYR A 67 -5.81 -11.14 14.28
N LYS A 68 -6.17 -11.79 15.39
CA LYS A 68 -7.54 -11.78 15.92
C LYS A 68 -7.71 -10.63 16.91
N THR A 69 -8.72 -9.81 16.68
CA THR A 69 -9.12 -8.71 17.57
C THR A 69 -10.51 -8.98 18.14
N LYS A 70 -10.89 -8.23 19.18
CA LYS A 70 -12.25 -8.24 19.71
C LYS A 70 -13.22 -7.65 18.68
N ASP A 71 -12.96 -6.41 18.27
CA ASP A 71 -13.88 -5.52 17.57
C ASP A 71 -13.17 -4.56 16.58
N CYS A 72 -12.00 -4.92 16.05
CA CYS A 72 -11.23 -4.07 15.13
C CYS A 72 -10.83 -4.83 13.86
N TRP A 73 -11.37 -4.45 12.70
CA TRP A 73 -10.94 -5.03 11.42
C TRP A 73 -9.98 -4.11 10.67
N LYS A 74 -9.92 -2.82 11.02
CA LYS A 74 -9.04 -1.84 10.41
C LYS A 74 -8.41 -0.92 11.44
N VAL A 75 -7.12 -0.66 11.30
CA VAL A 75 -6.42 0.42 12.01
C VAL A 75 -6.21 1.58 11.05
N LEU A 76 -6.54 2.79 11.51
CA LEU A 76 -6.32 4.03 10.79
C LEU A 76 -5.46 4.96 11.64
N ILE A 77 -4.27 5.31 11.15
CA ILE A 77 -3.37 6.24 11.80
C ILE A 77 -3.63 7.63 11.23
N ASP A 78 -4.37 8.44 11.97
CA ASP A 78 -4.74 9.79 11.56
C ASP A 78 -3.55 10.72 11.78
N CYS A 79 -2.81 10.99 10.70
CA CYS A 79 -1.57 11.76 10.71
C CYS A 79 -1.91 13.26 10.68
N VAL A 80 -1.68 13.96 11.80
CA VAL A 80 -2.07 15.37 11.99
C VAL A 80 -0.87 16.24 12.40
N GLU A 81 -0.81 17.48 11.93
CA GLU A 81 0.27 18.42 12.30
C GLU A 81 0.29 18.73 13.81
N ASN A 82 -0.90 18.92 14.39
CA ASN A 82 -1.10 19.16 15.81
C ASN A 82 -2.23 18.27 16.32
N ILE A 83 -1.98 17.55 17.42
CA ILE A 83 -3.02 16.74 18.05
C ILE A 83 -3.87 17.65 18.93
N THR A 84 -5.09 17.96 18.48
CA THR A 84 -6.10 18.71 19.24
C THR A 84 -7.04 17.79 20.02
N ASP A 85 -7.12 16.53 19.60
CA ASP A 85 -7.91 15.48 20.21
C ASP A 85 -7.10 14.18 20.21
N GLU A 86 -6.77 13.65 21.38
CA GLU A 86 -5.98 12.42 21.54
C GLU A 86 -6.85 11.15 21.56
N ARG A 87 -8.17 11.29 21.46
CA ARG A 87 -9.09 10.16 21.59
C ARG A 87 -8.86 9.15 20.48
N ILE A 88 -8.61 7.91 20.88
CA ILE A 88 -8.75 6.76 20.00
C ILE A 88 -10.25 6.47 19.84
N VAL A 89 -10.69 6.32 18.59
CA VAL A 89 -12.09 6.07 18.23
C VAL A 89 -12.20 4.69 17.61
N ASN A 90 -13.22 3.91 17.98
CA ASN A 90 -13.61 2.72 17.24
C ASN A 90 -15.00 2.99 16.64
N ASP A 91 -15.06 3.23 15.34
CA ASP A 91 -16.30 3.37 14.60
C ASP A 91 -16.51 2.13 13.72
N SER A 92 -17.50 1.32 14.09
CA SER A 92 -17.90 0.14 13.31
C SER A 92 -16.73 -0.82 12.99
N GLY A 93 -15.76 -0.91 13.90
CA GLY A 93 -14.56 -1.74 13.80
C GLY A 93 -13.36 -1.12 13.08
N VAL A 94 -13.45 0.18 12.74
CA VAL A 94 -12.31 1.00 12.32
C VAL A 94 -11.77 1.71 13.55
N CYS A 95 -10.58 1.30 14.00
CA CYS A 95 -9.89 1.93 15.11
C CYS A 95 -8.96 3.03 14.59
N SER A 96 -9.35 4.29 14.83
CA SER A 96 -8.58 5.47 14.48
C SER A 96 -7.76 5.98 15.66
N VAL A 97 -6.50 6.34 15.43
CA VAL A 97 -5.60 6.91 16.42
C VAL A 97 -4.83 8.10 15.83
N PRO A 98 -4.83 9.26 16.49
CA PRO A 98 -4.09 10.42 16.03
C PRO A 98 -2.60 10.31 16.37
N ILE A 99 -1.75 10.60 15.39
CA ILE A 99 -0.29 10.67 15.52
C ILE A 99 0.20 11.98 14.93
N GLN A 100 1.11 12.64 15.65
CA GLN A 100 1.70 13.88 15.20
C GLN A 100 2.61 13.63 14.00
N PHE A 101 2.41 14.40 12.93
CA PHE A 101 3.04 14.19 11.63
C PHE A 101 3.17 15.50 10.87
N SER A 102 4.30 15.70 10.19
CA SER A 102 4.44 16.82 9.26
C SER A 102 4.44 16.34 7.82
N LEU A 103 3.44 16.78 7.04
CA LEU A 103 3.34 16.42 5.63
C LEU A 103 4.51 17.01 4.84
N ASN A 104 4.90 18.24 5.15
CA ASN A 104 5.99 18.92 4.47
C ASN A 104 7.33 18.19 4.65
N ASP A 105 7.63 17.74 5.88
CA ASP A 105 8.83 16.93 6.15
C ASP A 105 8.78 15.59 5.41
N PHE A 106 7.64 14.90 5.43
CA PHE A 106 7.48 13.62 4.73
C PHE A 106 7.60 13.74 3.21
N SER A 107 6.98 14.75 2.60
CA SER A 107 7.04 14.98 1.15
C SER A 107 8.46 15.26 0.67
N GLY A 108 9.32 15.85 1.51
CA GLY A 108 10.72 16.12 1.18
C GLY A 108 11.66 14.91 1.29
N LYS A 109 11.21 13.77 1.83
CA LYS A 109 12.01 12.56 2.03
C LYS A 109 12.22 11.78 0.74
N ASN A 110 13.35 11.07 0.66
CA ASN A 110 13.55 10.06 -0.37
C ASN A 110 12.71 8.79 -0.10
N GLU A 111 12.72 7.84 -1.04
CA GLU A 111 11.91 6.62 -0.95
C GLU A 111 12.16 5.83 0.35
N LEU A 112 13.41 5.55 0.68
CA LEU A 112 13.76 4.79 1.88
C LEU A 112 13.34 5.53 3.16
N GLU A 113 13.55 6.84 3.20
CA GLU A 113 13.13 7.68 4.32
C GLU A 113 11.61 7.72 4.50
N LYS A 114 10.84 7.75 3.40
CA LYS A 114 9.37 7.63 3.43
C LYS A 114 8.92 6.27 3.95
N LYS A 115 9.57 5.18 3.53
CA LYS A 115 9.31 3.83 4.03
C LYS A 115 9.55 3.73 5.55
N LYS A 116 10.70 4.23 6.01
CA LYS A 116 11.04 4.31 7.44
C LYS A 116 10.05 5.13 8.24
N ALA A 117 9.69 6.32 7.74
CA ALA A 117 8.73 7.20 8.39
C ALA A 117 7.35 6.53 8.48
N THR A 118 6.91 5.85 7.42
CA THR A 118 5.64 5.10 7.40
C THR A 118 5.62 4.01 8.46
N LEU A 119 6.67 3.17 8.53
CA LEU A 119 6.74 2.10 9.52
C LEU A 119 6.71 2.65 10.95
N ARG A 120 7.45 3.73 11.21
CA ARG A 120 7.46 4.40 12.52
C ARG A 120 6.07 4.89 12.91
N LEU A 121 5.41 5.66 12.04
CA LEU A 121 4.06 6.20 12.30
C LEU A 121 3.04 5.08 12.53
N LEU A 122 3.13 4.01 11.74
CA LEU A 122 2.30 2.82 11.90
C LEU A 122 2.51 2.19 13.27
N MET A 123 3.75 1.95 13.68
CA MET A 123 4.08 1.34 14.97
C MET A 123 3.68 2.21 16.16
N GLU A 124 3.93 3.51 16.12
CA GLU A 124 3.48 4.45 17.18
C GLU A 124 1.96 4.37 17.38
N GLY A 125 1.21 4.29 16.29
CA GLY A 125 -0.23 4.12 16.32
C GLY A 125 -0.69 2.76 16.86
N ILE A 126 -0.07 1.68 16.40
CA ILE A 126 -0.35 0.31 16.86
C ILE A 126 -0.04 0.17 18.35
N GLU A 127 1.06 0.74 18.85
CA GLU A 127 1.41 0.68 20.28
C GLU A 127 0.37 1.40 21.16
N LYS A 128 -0.09 2.59 20.75
CA LYS A 128 -1.19 3.28 21.44
C LYS A 128 -2.48 2.43 21.45
N LEU A 129 -2.80 1.79 20.33
CA LEU A 129 -3.97 0.91 20.21
C LEU A 129 -3.83 -0.35 21.07
N ALA A 130 -2.65 -0.95 21.09
CA ALA A 130 -2.39 -2.15 21.86
C ALA A 130 -2.51 -1.89 23.37
N LEU A 131 -1.99 -0.76 23.85
CA LEU A 131 -2.15 -0.33 25.23
C LEU A 131 -3.63 -0.14 25.59
N ARG A 132 -4.40 0.56 24.74
CA ARG A 132 -5.83 0.82 24.99
C ARG A 132 -6.68 -0.46 24.95
N ASN A 133 -6.44 -1.31 23.96
CA ASN A 133 -7.30 -2.45 23.66
C ASN A 133 -6.77 -3.76 24.27
N ASN A 134 -5.67 -3.70 25.03
CA ASN A 134 -4.98 -4.84 25.61
C ASN A 134 -4.63 -5.91 24.55
N TRP A 135 -4.06 -5.46 23.43
CA TRP A 135 -3.53 -6.35 22.40
C TRP A 135 -2.13 -6.82 22.79
N ASP A 136 -1.78 -8.02 22.37
CA ASP A 136 -0.40 -8.46 22.38
C ASP A 136 0.37 -7.69 21.30
N ILE A 137 1.39 -6.94 21.72
CA ILE A 137 2.17 -6.07 20.84
C ILE A 137 3.34 -6.82 20.19
N ASP A 138 3.76 -7.96 20.75
CA ASP A 138 4.98 -8.65 20.32
C ASP A 138 4.90 -9.12 18.86
N PRO A 139 3.77 -9.70 18.38
CA PRO A 139 3.63 -10.04 16.96
C PRO A 139 3.80 -8.83 16.04
N PHE A 140 3.38 -7.63 16.46
CA PHE A 140 3.54 -6.43 15.65
C PHE A 140 5.01 -5.98 15.61
N ARG A 141 5.71 -6.00 16.74
CA ARG A 141 7.14 -5.66 16.81
C ARG A 141 7.99 -6.61 16.00
N GLU A 142 7.69 -7.90 16.01
CA GLU A 142 8.37 -8.91 15.18
C GLU A 142 8.24 -8.58 13.68
N ILE A 143 7.05 -8.17 13.22
CA ILE A 143 6.87 -7.76 11.82
C ILE A 143 7.64 -6.48 11.49
N ALA A 144 7.66 -5.49 12.40
CA ALA A 144 8.46 -4.29 12.19
C ALA A 144 9.95 -4.63 12.03
N LEU A 145 10.50 -5.48 12.91
CA LEU A 145 11.88 -5.97 12.79
C LEU A 145 12.12 -6.72 11.49
N GLN A 146 11.18 -7.58 11.08
CA GLN A 146 11.28 -8.30 9.82
C GLN A 146 11.33 -7.36 8.60
N ILE A 147 10.55 -6.27 8.61
CA ILE A 147 10.60 -5.25 7.55
C ILE A 147 11.97 -4.55 7.52
N GLU A 148 12.55 -4.28 8.68
CA GLU A 148 13.90 -3.71 8.81
C GLU A 148 14.97 -4.68 8.29
N GLU A 149 14.89 -5.96 8.64
CA GLU A 149 15.80 -7.02 8.16
C GLU A 149 15.70 -7.25 6.65
N LEU A 150 14.55 -6.93 6.05
CA LEU A 150 14.32 -6.94 4.60
C LEU A 150 14.74 -5.63 3.93
N ASP A 151 15.42 -4.72 4.63
CA ASP A 151 15.84 -3.40 4.12
C ASP A 151 14.67 -2.60 3.51
N TYR A 152 13.46 -2.78 4.02
CA TYR A 152 12.23 -2.16 3.51
C TYR A 152 11.90 -2.52 2.04
N VAL A 153 12.44 -3.63 1.53
CA VAL A 153 12.16 -4.13 0.19
C VAL A 153 10.85 -4.92 0.19
N ASN A 154 9.79 -4.32 -0.36
CA ASN A 154 8.49 -4.98 -0.53
C ASN A 154 8.41 -5.69 -1.89
N GLU A 155 9.00 -6.87 -1.95
CA GLU A 155 8.96 -7.76 -3.12
C GLU A 155 8.29 -9.09 -2.78
N TRP A 156 7.50 -9.63 -3.71
CA TRP A 156 6.93 -10.98 -3.54
C TRP A 156 6.67 -11.67 -4.88
N THR A 157 6.63 -13.00 -4.84
CA THR A 157 6.17 -13.81 -5.97
C THR A 157 4.66 -13.94 -5.93
N TRP A 158 3.99 -13.62 -7.03
CA TRP A 158 2.55 -13.82 -7.16
C TRP A 158 2.25 -15.24 -7.68
N LYS A 159 1.49 -16.00 -6.89
CA LYS A 159 1.16 -17.43 -7.11
C LYS A 159 2.42 -18.31 -7.23
N LYS A 160 2.21 -19.59 -7.57
CA LYS A 160 3.28 -20.56 -7.77
C LYS A 160 3.78 -20.48 -9.21
N ASP A 161 5.02 -20.93 -9.41
CA ASP A 161 5.64 -21.06 -10.71
C ASP A 161 4.84 -21.96 -11.67
N VAL A 162 4.91 -21.64 -12.96
CA VAL A 162 4.32 -22.43 -14.04
C VAL A 162 5.43 -23.00 -14.93
N LYS A 163 5.38 -24.31 -15.20
CA LYS A 163 6.38 -25.01 -16.00
C LYS A 163 6.15 -24.80 -17.49
N SER A 164 7.24 -24.64 -18.25
CA SER A 164 7.18 -24.60 -19.71
C SER A 164 6.71 -25.94 -20.30
N PRO A 165 6.18 -25.97 -21.53
CA PRO A 165 5.72 -27.21 -22.18
C PRO A 165 6.86 -28.23 -22.40
N ASN A 166 8.04 -27.79 -22.84
CA ASN A 166 9.27 -28.60 -22.87
C ASN A 166 9.84 -28.95 -21.48
N LYS A 167 9.26 -28.38 -20.41
CA LYS A 167 9.64 -28.54 -19.01
C LYS A 167 11.03 -28.01 -18.67
N GLU A 168 11.74 -27.32 -19.54
CA GLU A 168 13.10 -26.83 -19.28
C GLU A 168 13.14 -25.60 -18.38
N TYR A 169 12.03 -24.86 -18.32
CA TYR A 169 11.93 -23.60 -17.61
C TYR A 169 10.74 -23.58 -16.65
N ASN A 170 10.84 -22.70 -15.67
CA ASN A 170 9.74 -22.25 -14.83
C ASN A 170 9.55 -20.75 -15.08
N ALA A 171 8.31 -20.28 -15.04
CA ALA A 171 8.02 -18.86 -15.06
C ALA A 171 7.26 -18.46 -13.79
N ARG A 172 7.52 -17.24 -13.33
CA ARG A 172 6.80 -16.62 -12.21
C ARG A 172 6.59 -15.14 -12.44
N VAL A 173 5.61 -14.60 -11.71
CA VAL A 173 5.38 -13.16 -11.63
C VAL A 173 6.03 -12.64 -10.35
N ILE A 174 6.88 -11.62 -10.46
CA ILE A 174 7.48 -10.93 -9.33
C ILE A 174 6.87 -9.54 -9.23
N CYS A 175 6.43 -9.17 -8.05
CA CYS A 175 5.78 -7.91 -7.73
C CYS A 175 6.73 -7.06 -6.86
N HIS A 176 6.98 -5.83 -7.27
CA HIS A 176 7.78 -4.85 -6.53
C HIS A 176 6.87 -3.66 -6.19
N HIS A 177 6.59 -3.46 -4.90
CA HIS A 177 5.72 -2.38 -4.44
C HIS A 177 6.57 -1.29 -3.79
N ASN A 178 6.80 -0.23 -4.56
CA ASN A 178 7.57 0.94 -4.19
C ASN A 178 6.66 2.07 -3.71
N VAL A 179 7.24 3.17 -3.25
CA VAL A 179 6.49 4.34 -2.77
C VAL A 179 5.67 4.96 -3.90
N ASP A 180 6.22 5.03 -5.11
CA ASP A 180 5.61 5.74 -6.24
C ASP A 180 5.03 4.79 -7.31
N SER A 181 5.33 3.49 -7.24
CA SER A 181 4.94 2.50 -8.24
C SER A 181 4.68 1.11 -7.68
N MET A 182 3.84 0.37 -8.38
CA MET A 182 3.81 -1.07 -8.35
C MET A 182 4.34 -1.58 -9.69
N ASP A 183 5.51 -2.22 -9.68
CA ASP A 183 6.13 -2.81 -10.87
C ASP A 183 5.93 -4.33 -10.87
N ILE A 184 5.49 -4.87 -12.00
CA ILE A 184 5.26 -6.32 -12.19
C ILE A 184 6.23 -6.84 -13.24
N PHE A 185 6.91 -7.92 -12.89
CA PHE A 185 7.94 -8.56 -13.71
C PHE A 185 7.55 -9.99 -14.06
N LEU A 186 7.90 -10.40 -15.27
CA LEU A 186 7.96 -11.81 -15.67
C LEU A 186 9.39 -12.31 -15.51
N SER A 187 9.58 -13.32 -14.67
CA SER A 187 10.86 -13.98 -14.46
C SER A 187 10.80 -15.39 -15.03
N ILE A 188 11.78 -15.73 -15.86
CA ILE A 188 11.99 -17.07 -16.41
C ILE A 188 13.22 -17.66 -15.75
N LEU A 189 13.07 -18.87 -15.22
CA LEU A 189 14.05 -19.60 -14.44
C LEU A 189 14.34 -20.93 -15.10
N GLN A 190 15.59 -21.40 -15.03
CA GLN A 190 15.94 -22.79 -15.30
C GLN A 190 15.35 -23.72 -14.23
N ARG A 191 15.42 -25.04 -14.48
CA ARG A 191 14.95 -26.08 -13.53
C ARG A 191 15.63 -26.02 -12.16
N ASP A 192 16.88 -25.59 -12.12
CA ASP A 192 17.68 -25.46 -10.90
C ASP A 192 17.34 -24.19 -10.10
N GLY A 193 16.46 -23.32 -10.63
CA GLY A 193 16.07 -22.05 -10.02
C GLY A 193 16.91 -20.85 -10.48
N THR A 194 17.89 -21.03 -11.37
CA THR A 194 18.69 -19.93 -11.91
C THR A 194 17.82 -19.03 -12.78
N GLN A 195 17.72 -17.74 -12.44
CA GLN A 195 17.01 -16.76 -13.26
C GLN A 195 17.77 -16.49 -14.55
N VAL A 196 17.14 -16.76 -15.70
CA VAL A 196 17.72 -16.55 -17.03
C VAL A 196 17.13 -15.35 -17.76
N HIS A 197 15.95 -14.90 -17.36
CA HIS A 197 15.33 -13.69 -17.90
C HIS A 197 14.47 -13.01 -16.84
N LEU A 198 14.44 -11.68 -16.87
CA LEU A 198 13.60 -10.85 -16.03
C LEU A 198 13.18 -9.62 -16.82
N GLU A 199 11.88 -9.49 -17.03
CA GLU A 199 11.32 -8.41 -17.84
C GLU A 199 10.23 -7.68 -17.08
N LYS A 200 10.37 -6.36 -16.96
CA LYS A 200 9.31 -5.52 -16.41
C LYS A 200 8.22 -5.36 -17.46
N VAL A 201 7.03 -5.84 -17.15
CA VAL A 201 5.91 -5.83 -18.10
C VAL A 201 4.86 -4.78 -17.79
N ILE A 202 4.68 -4.40 -16.53
CA ILE A 202 3.69 -3.44 -16.08
C ILE A 202 4.30 -2.53 -15.01
N SER A 203 3.88 -1.26 -15.02
CA SER A 203 4.09 -0.28 -13.95
C SER A 203 2.75 0.41 -13.70
N GLU A 204 2.27 0.40 -12.46
CA GLU A 204 0.95 0.92 -12.06
C GLU A 204 1.06 1.74 -10.76
N GLN A 205 -0.01 2.43 -10.35
CA GLN A 205 -0.12 3.05 -9.02
C GLN A 205 0.13 2.01 -7.91
N PRO A 206 0.77 2.41 -6.79
CA PRO A 206 1.12 1.53 -5.67
C PRO A 206 -0.09 1.20 -4.78
N ASP A 207 -1.19 0.74 -5.39
CA ASP A 207 -2.46 0.44 -4.74
C ASP A 207 -3.05 -0.86 -5.29
N GLU A 208 -3.52 -1.73 -4.39
CA GLU A 208 -4.06 -3.04 -4.72
C GLU A 208 -5.23 -2.98 -5.71
N PHE A 209 -6.08 -1.97 -5.62
CA PHE A 209 -7.22 -1.85 -6.54
C PHE A 209 -6.76 -1.53 -7.96
N ALA A 210 -5.63 -0.84 -8.12
CA ALA A 210 -5.06 -0.53 -9.42
C ALA A 210 -4.35 -1.76 -10.01
N TYR A 211 -3.39 -2.36 -9.30
CA TYR A 211 -2.57 -3.40 -9.92
C TYR A 211 -3.24 -4.79 -9.95
N ALA A 212 -4.25 -5.05 -9.12
CA ALA A 212 -4.83 -6.38 -9.03
C ALA A 212 -5.58 -6.79 -10.29
N GLU A 213 -6.01 -5.87 -11.16
CA GLU A 213 -6.68 -6.22 -12.42
C GLU A 213 -5.72 -6.92 -13.40
N HIS A 214 -4.44 -6.56 -13.36
CA HIS A 214 -3.38 -7.13 -14.19
C HIS A 214 -3.00 -8.56 -13.79
N LEU A 215 -3.25 -8.93 -12.53
CA LEU A 215 -2.88 -10.23 -11.96
C LEU A 215 -3.98 -11.29 -12.20
N GLY A 216 -4.08 -11.80 -13.44
CA GLY A 216 -5.06 -12.82 -13.87
C GLY A 216 -4.51 -14.25 -13.95
N GLU A 217 -3.92 -14.60 -15.10
CA GLU A 217 -3.35 -15.93 -15.40
C GLU A 217 -1.93 -15.82 -15.98
N LEU A 218 -1.00 -16.59 -15.43
CA LEU A 218 0.34 -16.78 -15.99
C LEU A 218 0.35 -18.08 -16.80
N THR A 219 0.70 -18.02 -18.08
CA THR A 219 0.70 -19.19 -18.96
C THR A 219 1.82 -19.15 -19.99
N TRP A 220 2.33 -20.31 -20.37
CA TRP A 220 3.29 -20.43 -21.47
C TRP A 220 2.54 -20.49 -22.79
N VAL A 221 2.88 -19.60 -23.73
CA VAL A 221 2.30 -19.60 -25.08
C VAL A 221 3.17 -20.35 -26.10
N SER A 222 4.43 -20.60 -25.74
CA SER A 222 5.34 -21.50 -26.44
C SER A 222 6.35 -22.11 -25.45
N ASP A 223 7.37 -22.82 -25.93
CA ASP A 223 8.46 -23.31 -25.09
C ASP A 223 9.36 -22.20 -24.51
N PHE A 224 9.33 -21.00 -25.09
CA PHE A 224 10.27 -19.90 -24.81
C PHE A 224 9.59 -18.56 -24.53
N GLU A 225 8.25 -18.49 -24.62
CA GLU A 225 7.47 -17.28 -24.32
C GLU A 225 6.44 -17.58 -23.23
N VAL A 226 6.47 -16.76 -22.18
CA VAL A 226 5.47 -16.74 -21.12
C VAL A 226 4.66 -15.45 -21.19
N ALA A 227 3.38 -15.55 -20.86
CA ALA A 227 2.45 -14.45 -20.86
C ALA A 227 1.69 -14.34 -19.54
N LEU A 228 1.53 -13.10 -19.05
CA LEU A 228 0.56 -12.72 -18.03
C LEU A 228 -0.66 -12.13 -18.73
N ILE A 229 -1.80 -12.76 -18.53
CA ILE A 229 -3.11 -12.34 -19.02
C ILE A 229 -3.86 -11.70 -17.86
N ASN A 230 -4.42 -10.51 -18.08
CA ASN A 230 -5.17 -9.80 -17.05
C ASN A 230 -6.46 -10.55 -16.66
N LYS A 231 -7.14 -10.15 -15.59
CA LYS A 231 -8.33 -10.86 -15.05
C LYS A 231 -9.50 -10.97 -16.04
N THR A 232 -9.62 -10.02 -16.97
CA THR A 232 -10.69 -9.97 -17.97
C THR A 232 -10.33 -10.70 -19.27
N GLY A 233 -9.07 -11.11 -19.44
CA GLY A 233 -8.58 -11.71 -20.68
C GLY A 233 -8.37 -10.72 -21.82
N THR A 234 -8.45 -9.41 -21.57
CA THR A 234 -8.39 -8.37 -22.61
C THR A 234 -6.98 -7.90 -22.89
N GLU A 235 -6.07 -8.03 -21.93
CA GLU A 235 -4.67 -7.61 -22.05
C GLU A 235 -3.74 -8.78 -21.79
N LYS A 236 -2.66 -8.82 -22.58
CA LYS A 236 -1.61 -9.83 -22.52
C LYS A 236 -0.27 -9.10 -22.51
N TYR A 237 0.55 -9.41 -21.52
CA TYR A 237 1.94 -8.99 -21.46
C TYR A 237 2.82 -10.23 -21.50
N SER A 238 3.88 -10.24 -22.29
CA SER A 238 4.75 -11.42 -22.43
C SER A 238 6.22 -11.09 -22.30
N ALA A 239 6.98 -12.13 -22.00
CA ALA A 239 8.44 -12.13 -21.96
C ALA A 239 8.95 -13.37 -22.72
N THR A 240 9.98 -13.17 -23.53
CA THR A 240 10.50 -14.19 -24.46
C THR A 240 11.99 -14.40 -24.25
N LEU A 241 12.43 -15.65 -24.17
CA LEU A 241 13.84 -16.00 -24.24
C LEU A 241 14.35 -15.82 -25.66
N ASN A 242 15.40 -15.02 -25.83
CA ASN A 242 16.12 -14.95 -27.10
C ASN A 242 17.00 -16.20 -27.25
N ASN A 243 16.82 -16.94 -28.34
CA ASN A 243 17.66 -18.08 -28.73
C ASN A 243 19.08 -17.65 -29.07
#